data_AF-S3TFW4-F1
#
_entry.id   AF-S3TFW4-F1
#
_cell.length_a   1.000
_cell.length_b   1.000
_cell.length_c   1.000
_cell.angle_alpha   90.00
_cell.angle_beta   90.00
_cell.angle_gamma   90.00
#
_symmetry.space_group_name_H-M   'P 1'
#
loop_
_entity.id
_entity.type
_entity.pdbx_description
1 polymer ?
#
loop_
_entity_poly.entity_id
_entity_poly.type
_entity_poly.pdbx_seq_one_letter_code
_entity_poly.pdbx_strand_id
1 'polypeptide(L)'
;MKTLNKTLTVGGNNKKDPVKIEVRTSYRITIMVNNNDVMVGTHAGMLLISPKGFEIFDPNGSFYYPEIAEGRLRLFPVYELQKRADVYRSYLEYQLADGGEVYIYTFYLTKDEFLKIEDRILNEEGCSGVLSCTRCTSNAITGIGVFKNLPPDIFLPSKLKKELDKISNPIKILRNKP
;
A
#
# COMPACT_ATOMS: atom_id res chain seq x y z
N MET A 1 17.35 3.17 -11.68
CA MET A 1 17.81 3.56 -10.33
C MET A 1 18.16 5.04 -10.36
N LYS A 2 17.49 5.89 -9.58
CA LYS A 2 17.81 7.33 -9.54
C LYS A 2 18.44 7.61 -8.17
N THR A 3 19.77 7.53 -8.12
CA THR A 3 20.54 7.97 -6.96
C THR A 3 20.54 9.49 -6.97
N LEU A 4 19.79 10.11 -6.06
CA LEU A 4 19.83 11.56 -5.86
C LEU A 4 20.98 11.88 -4.92
N ASN A 5 22.14 12.21 -5.48
CA ASN A 5 23.23 12.82 -4.73
C ASN A 5 22.84 14.28 -4.45
N LYS A 6 22.20 14.54 -3.31
CA LYS A 6 21.86 15.91 -2.91
C LYS A 6 22.77 16.37 -1.79
N THR A 7 23.54 17.43 -2.04
CA THR A 7 24.32 18.12 -1.01
C THR A 7 23.38 18.96 -0.17
N LEU A 8 23.22 18.66 1.11
CA LEU A 8 22.56 19.57 2.05
C LEU A 8 23.61 20.52 2.65
N THR A 9 23.59 21.77 2.23
CA THR A 9 24.29 22.86 2.93
C THR A 9 23.43 23.28 4.12
N VAL A 10 23.80 22.82 5.31
CA VAL A 10 23.24 23.38 6.54
C VAL A 10 23.95 24.72 6.78
N GLY A 11 23.20 25.82 6.84
CA GLY A 11 23.76 27.16 7.03
C GLY A 11 24.60 27.26 8.31
N GLY A 12 25.85 27.67 8.16
CA GLY A 12 26.82 27.87 9.24
C GLY A 12 28.26 27.71 8.73
N ASN A 13 29.20 28.50 9.28
CA ASN A 13 30.59 28.65 8.81
C ASN A 13 31.48 27.38 8.85
N ASN A 14 30.91 26.22 9.13
CA ASN A 14 31.63 24.95 9.19
C ASN A 14 31.24 24.08 8.01
N LYS A 15 32.11 24.01 6.99
CA LYS A 15 32.03 23.01 5.90
C LYS A 15 32.09 21.61 6.53
N LYS A 16 30.94 20.99 6.76
CA LYS A 16 30.86 19.56 7.09
C LYS A 16 30.90 18.74 5.81
N ASP A 17 31.49 17.56 5.90
CA ASP A 17 31.55 16.62 4.78
C ASP A 17 30.16 16.33 4.21
N PRO A 18 30.04 16.11 2.88
CA PRO A 18 28.77 15.81 2.26
C PRO A 18 28.13 14.57 2.89
N VAL A 19 26.95 14.72 3.47
CA VAL A 19 26.15 13.58 3.93
C VAL A 19 25.52 12.92 2.69
N LYS A 20 25.92 11.67 2.39
CA LYS A 20 25.24 10.86 1.39
C LYS A 20 23.87 10.45 1.94
N ILE A 21 22.81 11.03 1.40
CA ILE A 21 21.45 10.60 1.68
C ILE A 21 21.05 9.60 0.61
N GLU A 22 20.93 8.34 1.01
CA GLU A 22 20.35 7.31 0.16
C GLU A 22 18.83 7.48 0.18
N VAL A 23 18.27 8.08 -0.88
CA VAL A 23 16.82 8.13 -1.06
C VAL A 23 16.36 6.76 -1.57
N ARG A 24 15.79 5.96 -0.66
CA ARG A 24 15.28 4.63 -0.98
C ARG A 24 14.09 4.72 -1.93
N THR A 25 14.40 4.31 -3.16
CA THR A 25 13.58 3.71 -4.22
C THR A 25 12.30 4.42 -4.69
N SER A 26 12.15 4.47 -6.02
CA SER A 26 10.94 4.85 -6.73
C SER A 26 9.84 3.77 -6.70
N TYR A 27 10.09 2.66 -6.00
CA TYR A 27 9.19 1.53 -5.86
C TYR A 27 8.71 1.45 -4.41
N ARG A 28 7.42 1.64 -4.20
CA ARG A 28 6.85 1.57 -2.87
C ARG A 28 5.47 0.94 -2.95
N ILE A 29 5.11 0.27 -1.86
CA ILE A 29 3.73 -0.11 -1.64
C ILE A 29 3.17 0.66 -0.45
N THR A 30 1.89 0.97 -0.51
CA THR A 30 1.15 1.53 0.62
C THR A 30 -0.03 0.63 0.93
N ILE A 31 0.02 -0.05 2.07
CA ILE A 31 -1.03 -0.97 2.51
C ILE A 31 -2.00 -0.19 3.39
N MET A 32 -3.28 -0.25 3.04
CA MET A 32 -4.37 0.31 3.82
C MET A 32 -5.08 -0.83 4.53
N VAL A 33 -5.18 -0.72 5.85
CA VAL A 33 -5.92 -1.67 6.68
C VAL A 33 -7.01 -0.91 7.41
N ASN A 34 -8.25 -1.15 7.00
CA ASN A 34 -9.43 -0.76 7.73
C ASN A 34 -9.79 -1.91 8.69
N ASN A 35 -9.81 -1.60 9.98
CA ASN A 35 -10.11 -2.54 11.05
C ASN A 35 -11.37 -2.16 11.86
N ASN A 36 -12.49 -1.91 11.18
CA ASN A 36 -13.76 -1.57 11.82
C ASN A 36 -14.70 -2.79 11.87
N ASP A 37 -15.19 -3.15 13.07
CA ASP A 37 -16.15 -4.22 13.46
C ASP A 37 -16.22 -5.56 12.69
N VAL A 38 -16.34 -6.67 13.41
CA VAL A 38 -15.97 -8.05 13.00
C VAL A 38 -16.78 -8.64 11.83
N MET A 39 -17.86 -7.99 11.38
CA MET A 39 -18.77 -8.50 10.34
C MET A 39 -19.04 -7.54 9.17
N VAL A 40 -18.97 -6.22 9.39
CA VAL A 40 -19.25 -5.21 8.38
C VAL A 40 -18.31 -4.03 8.66
N GLY A 41 -17.51 -3.66 7.66
CA GLY A 41 -16.67 -2.47 7.76
C GLY A 41 -15.16 -2.72 7.74
N THR A 42 -14.68 -3.97 7.77
CA THR A 42 -13.24 -4.26 7.68
C THR A 42 -12.80 -4.47 6.23
N HIS A 43 -11.68 -3.87 5.84
CA HIS A 43 -11.12 -4.05 4.49
C HIS A 43 -9.60 -3.91 4.48
N ALA A 44 -8.95 -4.53 3.50
CA ALA A 44 -7.54 -4.37 3.27
C ALA A 44 -7.25 -4.34 1.76
N GLY A 45 -6.39 -3.42 1.37
CA GLY A 45 -5.91 -3.29 0.00
C GLY A 45 -4.58 -2.57 -0.01
N MET A 46 -4.01 -2.40 -1.21
CA MET A 46 -2.74 -1.71 -1.31
C MET A 46 -2.61 -0.89 -2.59
N LEU A 47 -1.75 0.10 -2.49
CA LEU A 47 -1.26 0.89 -3.59
C LEU A 47 0.11 0.39 -3.99
N LEU A 48 0.31 0.14 -5.29
CA LEU A 48 1.61 -0.16 -5.88
C LEU A 48 2.08 1.08 -6.65
N ILE A 49 3.25 1.60 -6.30
CA ILE A 49 3.80 2.82 -6.91
C ILE A 49 5.17 2.50 -7.47
N SER A 50 5.32 2.71 -8.78
CA SER A 50 6.55 2.52 -9.53
C SER A 50 6.89 3.77 -10.35
N PRO A 51 8.06 3.84 -11.00
CA PRO A 51 8.34 4.90 -11.98
C PRO A 51 7.33 4.98 -13.13
N LYS A 52 6.71 3.86 -13.48
CA LYS A 52 5.77 3.77 -14.60
C LYS A 52 4.39 4.29 -14.23
N GLY A 53 4.01 4.14 -12.97
CA GLY A 53 2.67 4.51 -12.56
C GLY A 53 2.29 4.14 -11.14
N PHE A 54 0.99 4.19 -10.94
CA PHE A 54 0.33 3.92 -9.69
C PHE A 54 -0.78 2.90 -9.97
N GLU A 55 -0.91 1.87 -9.15
CA GLU A 55 -1.97 0.86 -9.25
C GLU A 55 -2.64 0.69 -7.89
N ILE A 56 -3.96 0.53 -7.87
CA ILE A 56 -4.70 0.13 -6.68
C ILE A 56 -5.02 -1.36 -6.81
N PHE A 57 -4.63 -2.13 -5.82
CA PHE A 57 -5.08 -3.50 -5.66
C PHE A 57 -6.14 -3.54 -4.55
N ASP A 58 -7.39 -3.76 -4.95
CA ASP A 58 -8.58 -3.76 -4.08
C ASP A 58 -9.26 -5.15 -4.03
N PRO A 59 -8.56 -6.20 -3.59
CA PRO A 59 -9.05 -7.56 -3.71
C PRO A 59 -10.40 -7.73 -3.01
N ASN A 60 -11.41 -8.21 -3.74
CA ASN A 60 -12.77 -8.43 -3.22
C ASN A 60 -13.39 -7.20 -2.53
N GLY A 61 -12.91 -5.99 -2.85
CA GLY A 61 -13.57 -4.75 -2.46
C GLY A 61 -14.64 -4.34 -3.47
N SER A 62 -15.20 -3.15 -3.28
CA SER A 62 -16.20 -2.52 -4.16
C SER A 62 -15.78 -1.13 -4.62
N PHE A 63 -14.49 -0.76 -4.47
CA PHE A 63 -13.97 0.48 -5.02
C PHE A 63 -14.29 0.61 -6.50
N TYR A 64 -14.66 1.82 -6.91
CA TYR A 64 -14.99 2.17 -8.27
C TYR A 64 -14.55 3.61 -8.54
N TYR A 65 -14.01 3.83 -9.74
CA TYR A 65 -13.68 5.15 -10.25
C TYR A 65 -14.10 5.24 -11.72
N PRO A 66 -14.99 6.18 -12.12
CA PRO A 66 -15.65 6.16 -13.44
C PRO A 66 -14.73 6.09 -14.66
N GLU A 67 -13.52 6.63 -14.55
CA GLU A 67 -12.58 6.75 -15.68
C GLU A 67 -11.43 5.75 -15.64
N ILE A 68 -11.44 4.80 -14.69
CA ILE A 68 -10.41 3.77 -14.59
C ILE A 68 -11.06 2.40 -14.73
N ALA A 69 -10.63 1.66 -15.75
CA ALA A 69 -11.08 0.29 -15.95
C ALA A 69 -10.55 -0.64 -14.86
N GLU A 70 -11.43 -1.52 -14.38
CA GLU A 70 -11.08 -2.60 -13.45
C GLU A 70 -10.33 -3.71 -14.20
N GLY A 71 -9.14 -4.08 -13.70
CA GLY A 71 -8.38 -5.23 -14.15
C GLY A 71 -8.65 -6.50 -13.35
N ARG A 72 -7.91 -7.58 -13.63
CA ARG A 72 -7.98 -8.85 -12.88
C ARG A 72 -7.81 -8.60 -11.38
N LEU A 73 -8.62 -9.28 -10.55
CA LEU A 73 -8.62 -9.16 -9.09
C LEU A 73 -8.77 -7.73 -8.55
N ARG A 74 -9.51 -6.89 -9.29
CA ARG A 74 -9.73 -5.48 -8.97
C ARG A 74 -8.41 -4.69 -8.84
N LEU A 75 -7.50 -4.94 -9.76
CA LEU A 75 -6.32 -4.12 -9.97
C LEU A 75 -6.70 -2.92 -10.88
N PHE A 76 -6.52 -1.70 -10.40
CA PHE A 76 -6.87 -0.47 -11.11
C PHE A 76 -5.60 0.30 -11.47
N PRO A 77 -5.12 0.22 -12.72
CA PRO A 77 -3.93 0.95 -13.14
C PRO A 77 -4.24 2.42 -13.42
N VAL A 78 -3.43 3.32 -12.86
CA VAL A 78 -3.57 4.78 -12.93
C VAL A 78 -2.33 5.39 -13.58
N TYR A 79 -2.32 5.43 -14.91
CA TYR A 79 -1.19 5.94 -15.68
C TYR A 79 -1.14 7.47 -15.71
N GLU A 80 -2.30 8.12 -15.79
CA GLU A 80 -2.46 9.58 -15.87
C GLU A 80 -2.03 10.28 -14.58
N LEU A 81 -0.93 11.03 -14.64
CA LEU A 81 -0.32 11.71 -13.48
C LEU A 81 -1.31 12.66 -12.78
N GLN A 82 -2.09 13.40 -13.56
CA GLN A 82 -3.06 14.37 -13.07
C GLN A 82 -4.22 13.75 -12.27
N LYS A 83 -4.53 12.46 -12.50
CA LYS A 83 -5.61 11.76 -11.80
C LYS A 83 -5.15 11.09 -10.50
N ARG A 84 -3.86 10.85 -10.31
CA ARG A 84 -3.33 10.04 -9.19
C ARG A 84 -3.74 10.55 -7.82
N ALA A 85 -3.70 11.88 -7.62
CA ALA A 85 -4.06 12.48 -6.33
C ALA A 85 -5.56 12.30 -6.03
N ASP A 86 -6.41 12.49 -7.05
CA ASP A 86 -7.85 12.37 -6.90
C ASP A 86 -8.27 10.92 -6.67
N VAL A 87 -7.75 9.99 -7.47
CA VAL A 87 -8.02 8.56 -7.34
C VAL A 87 -7.56 8.02 -5.99
N TYR A 88 -6.38 8.46 -5.52
CA TYR A 88 -5.90 8.12 -4.18
C TYR A 88 -6.84 8.61 -3.09
N ARG A 89 -7.30 9.87 -3.19
CA ARG A 89 -8.25 10.44 -2.24
C ARG A 89 -9.57 9.66 -2.25
N SER A 90 -10.12 9.38 -3.42
CA SER A 90 -11.35 8.58 -3.55
C SER A 90 -11.19 7.19 -2.97
N TYR A 91 -10.02 6.55 -3.14
CA TYR A 91 -9.74 5.26 -2.53
C TYR A 91 -9.64 5.32 -1.00
N LEU A 92 -9.00 6.36 -0.46
CA LEU A 92 -8.94 6.59 0.97
C LEU A 92 -10.33 6.88 1.55
N GLU A 93 -11.14 7.69 0.87
CA GLU A 93 -12.53 7.97 1.25
C GLU A 93 -13.39 6.70 1.24
N TYR A 94 -13.21 5.85 0.23
CA TYR A 94 -13.81 4.52 0.17
C TYR A 94 -13.41 3.66 1.39
N GLN A 95 -12.11 3.59 1.71
CA GLN A 95 -11.63 2.86 2.89
C GLN A 95 -12.18 3.43 4.20
N LEU A 96 -12.46 4.74 4.27
CA LEU A 96 -13.07 5.43 5.42
C LEU A 96 -14.62 5.38 5.43
N ALA A 97 -15.25 4.96 4.32
CA ALA A 97 -16.70 4.79 4.24
C ALA A 97 -17.17 3.70 5.21
N ASP A 98 -16.37 2.64 5.29
CA ASP A 98 -16.65 1.39 5.98
C ASP A 98 -16.30 1.42 7.49
N GLY A 99 -15.63 2.48 7.99
CA GLY A 99 -15.64 2.79 9.42
C GLY A 99 -14.68 3.88 9.91
N GLY A 100 -14.44 3.93 11.22
CA GLY A 100 -13.85 5.07 11.92
C GLY A 100 -12.33 5.21 11.82
N GLU A 101 -11.59 4.11 11.62
CA GLU A 101 -10.13 4.11 11.60
C GLU A 101 -9.53 3.38 10.40
N VAL A 102 -8.63 4.05 9.68
CA VAL A 102 -7.80 3.46 8.61
C VAL A 102 -6.34 3.59 8.98
N TYR A 103 -5.60 2.48 8.88
CA TYR A 103 -4.18 2.41 9.15
C TYR A 103 -3.41 2.29 7.83
N ILE A 104 -2.50 3.24 7.58
CA ILE A 104 -1.74 3.32 6.34
C ILE A 104 -0.28 3.00 6.62
N TYR A 105 0.24 1.94 6.02
CA TYR A 105 1.65 1.54 6.12
C TYR A 105 2.32 1.74 4.77
N THR A 106 3.45 2.44 4.74
CA THR A 106 4.23 2.63 3.51
C THR A 106 5.58 1.93 3.63
N PHE A 107 5.90 1.12 2.63
CA PHE A 107 7.16 0.38 2.54
C PHE A 107 7.87 0.68 1.24
N TYR A 108 9.16 0.94 1.32
CA TYR A 108 10.03 1.11 0.17
C TYR A 108 10.64 -0.22 -0.21
N LEU A 109 10.54 -0.58 -1.49
CA LEU A 109 10.94 -1.88 -2.00
C LEU A 109 12.05 -1.73 -3.03
N THR A 110 12.86 -2.76 -3.19
CA THR A 110 13.67 -2.96 -4.39
C THR A 110 12.75 -3.23 -5.58
N LYS A 111 13.29 -3.06 -6.80
CA LYS A 111 12.58 -3.38 -8.04
C LYS A 111 12.14 -4.86 -8.05
N ASP A 112 13.01 -5.76 -7.62
CA ASP A 112 12.75 -7.21 -7.70
C ASP A 112 11.69 -7.64 -6.68
N GLU A 113 11.68 -7.06 -5.48
CA GLU A 113 10.60 -7.28 -4.51
C GLU A 113 9.26 -6.77 -5.04
N PHE A 114 9.24 -5.58 -5.64
CA PHE A 114 8.03 -5.00 -6.23
C PHE A 114 7.47 -5.87 -7.37
N LEU A 115 8.32 -6.28 -8.31
CA LEU A 115 7.92 -7.14 -9.42
C LEU A 115 7.41 -8.51 -8.96
N LYS A 116 7.98 -9.07 -7.89
CA LYS A 116 7.47 -10.31 -7.29
C LYS A 116 6.07 -10.15 -6.69
N ILE A 117 5.78 -8.99 -6.11
CA ILE A 117 4.44 -8.69 -5.58
C ILE A 117 3.44 -8.52 -6.73
N GLU A 118 3.78 -7.73 -7.77
CA GLU A 118 2.96 -7.60 -8.98
C GLU A 118 2.67 -8.96 -9.62
N ASP A 119 3.71 -9.78 -9.80
CA ASP A 119 3.58 -11.13 -10.37
C ASP A 119 2.63 -12.01 -9.55
N ARG A 120 2.74 -11.99 -8.22
CA ARG A 120 1.82 -12.72 -7.35
C ARG A 120 0.39 -12.23 -7.48
N ILE A 121 0.15 -10.91 -7.53
CA ILE A 121 -1.20 -10.35 -7.72
C ILE A 121 -1.78 -10.82 -9.05
N LEU A 122 -1.00 -10.78 -10.13
CA LEU A 122 -1.47 -11.14 -11.46
C LEU A 122 -1.72 -12.65 -11.62
N ASN A 123 -0.95 -13.47 -10.89
CA ASN A 123 -1.02 -14.94 -10.95
C ASN A 123 -1.80 -15.57 -9.79
N GLU A 124 -2.38 -14.78 -8.88
CA GLU A 124 -3.12 -15.30 -7.73
C GLU A 124 -4.35 -16.10 -8.19
N GLU A 125 -4.43 -17.33 -7.68
CA GLU A 125 -5.53 -18.26 -7.87
C GLU A 125 -6.20 -18.48 -6.51
N GLY A 126 -7.43 -18.00 -6.35
CA GLY A 126 -8.17 -18.16 -5.08
C GLY A 126 -8.38 -16.89 -4.28
N CYS A 127 -8.17 -15.71 -4.87
CA CYS A 127 -8.70 -14.46 -4.33
C CYS A 127 -10.22 -14.32 -4.60
N SER A 128 -10.99 -15.29 -4.10
CA SER A 128 -12.44 -15.33 -4.18
C SER A 128 -13.04 -15.70 -2.81
N GLY A 129 -14.23 -15.16 -2.52
CA GLY A 129 -14.97 -15.43 -1.28
C GLY A 129 -15.06 -14.25 -0.31
N VAL A 130 -15.98 -14.35 0.63
CA VAL A 130 -16.27 -13.33 1.66
C VAL A 130 -15.03 -13.12 2.56
N LEU A 131 -14.67 -11.87 2.87
CA LEU A 131 -13.48 -11.47 3.66
C LEU A 131 -12.12 -11.90 3.08
N SER A 132 -12.03 -12.18 1.77
CA SER A 132 -10.77 -12.56 1.13
C SER A 132 -9.78 -11.41 0.94
N CYS A 133 -10.22 -10.14 1.07
CA CYS A 133 -9.41 -8.94 0.84
C CYS A 133 -8.07 -8.94 1.60
N THR A 134 -8.12 -9.21 2.91
CA THR A 134 -6.93 -9.31 3.77
C THR A 134 -6.04 -10.47 3.37
N ARG A 135 -6.64 -11.63 3.10
CA ARG A 135 -5.89 -12.83 2.71
C ARG A 135 -5.08 -12.53 1.46
N CYS A 136 -5.74 -12.04 0.40
CA CYS A 136 -5.07 -11.71 -0.86
C CYS A 136 -4.01 -10.63 -0.68
N THR A 137 -4.31 -9.57 0.08
CA THR A 137 -3.34 -8.51 0.40
C THR A 137 -2.11 -9.09 1.11
N SER A 138 -2.30 -9.97 2.10
CA SER A 138 -1.20 -10.59 2.84
C SER A 138 -0.39 -11.60 2.01
N ASN A 139 -1.05 -12.39 1.18
CA ASN A 139 -0.42 -13.40 0.33
C ASN A 139 0.41 -12.78 -0.80
N ALA A 140 -0.05 -11.64 -1.33
CA ALA A 140 0.72 -10.86 -2.30
C ALA A 140 2.11 -10.45 -1.77
N ILE A 141 2.27 -10.23 -0.46
CA ILE A 141 3.50 -9.68 0.13
C ILE A 141 4.27 -10.66 1.03
N THR A 142 3.65 -11.71 1.57
CA THR A 142 4.27 -12.62 2.56
C THR A 142 5.59 -13.23 2.05
N GLY A 143 6.62 -13.28 2.90
CA GLY A 143 7.89 -13.88 2.50
C GLY A 143 8.78 -12.99 1.61
N ILE A 144 8.35 -11.77 1.25
CA ILE A 144 9.11 -10.86 0.38
C ILE A 144 9.76 -9.74 1.23
N GLY A 145 11.08 -9.63 1.18
CA GLY A 145 11.81 -8.49 1.74
C GLY A 145 11.54 -8.26 3.23
N VAL A 146 11.06 -7.05 3.56
CA VAL A 146 10.66 -6.67 4.93
C VAL A 146 9.51 -7.52 5.48
N PHE A 147 8.75 -8.20 4.62
CA PHE A 147 7.63 -9.09 4.98
C PHE A 147 8.05 -10.56 5.10
N LYS A 148 9.35 -10.88 5.15
CA LYS A 148 9.84 -12.28 5.21
C LYS A 148 9.24 -13.12 6.35
N ASN A 149 8.84 -12.48 7.45
CA ASN A 149 8.27 -13.12 8.63
C ASN A 149 6.75 -12.92 8.74
N LEU A 150 6.10 -12.34 7.73
CA LEU A 150 4.65 -12.15 7.73
C LEU A 150 4.00 -13.53 7.58
N PRO A 151 3.11 -13.97 8.50
CA PRO A 151 2.39 -15.22 8.34
C PRO A 151 1.60 -15.25 7.02
N PRO A 152 1.50 -16.41 6.34
CA PRO A 152 0.60 -16.56 5.21
C PRO A 152 -0.87 -16.58 5.68
N ASP A 153 -1.78 -16.36 4.73
CA ASP A 153 -3.23 -16.52 4.89
C ASP A 153 -3.84 -15.73 6.04
N ILE A 154 -3.48 -14.46 6.17
CA ILE A 154 -4.06 -13.59 7.18
C ILE A 154 -5.46 -13.15 6.74
N PHE A 155 -6.49 -13.75 7.34
CA PHE A 155 -7.89 -13.44 7.01
C PHE A 155 -8.41 -12.15 7.67
N LEU A 156 -7.98 -11.85 8.90
CA LEU A 156 -8.54 -10.74 9.68
C LEU A 156 -7.69 -9.46 9.50
N PRO A 157 -8.30 -8.32 9.12
CA PRO A 157 -7.60 -7.02 9.08
C PRO A 157 -6.88 -6.67 10.38
N SER A 158 -7.49 -6.95 11.54
CA SER A 158 -6.85 -6.75 12.85
C SER A 158 -5.54 -7.53 13.01
N LYS A 159 -5.47 -8.76 12.48
CA LYS A 159 -4.27 -9.58 12.51
C LYS A 159 -3.24 -9.05 11.52
N LEU A 160 -3.64 -8.65 10.32
CA LEU A 160 -2.72 -8.04 9.35
C LEU A 160 -2.11 -6.75 9.93
N LYS A 161 -2.92 -5.90 10.54
CA LYS A 161 -2.47 -4.71 11.28
C LYS A 161 -1.41 -5.08 12.33
N LYS A 162 -1.71 -6.03 13.22
CA LYS A 162 -0.78 -6.46 14.28
C LYS A 162 0.56 -6.95 13.73
N GLU A 163 0.56 -7.64 12.59
CA GLU A 163 1.81 -8.07 11.98
C GLU A 163 2.56 -6.93 11.30
N LEU A 164 1.86 -6.00 10.65
CA LEU A 164 2.47 -4.81 10.05
C LEU A 164 3.03 -3.84 11.09
N ASP A 165 2.38 -3.70 12.25
CA ASP A 165 2.86 -2.90 13.41
C ASP A 165 4.24 -3.37 13.90
N LYS A 166 4.58 -4.66 13.72
CA LYS A 166 5.91 -5.20 14.07
C LYS A 166 7.01 -4.77 13.08
N ILE A 167 6.62 -4.29 11.89
CA ILE A 167 7.53 -3.93 10.80
C ILE A 167 7.67 -2.41 10.70
N SER A 168 6.56 -1.66 10.82
CA SER A 168 6.55 -0.19 10.71
C SER A 168 5.37 0.43 11.44
N ASN A 169 5.51 1.69 11.84
CA ASN A 169 4.41 2.47 12.44
C ASN A 169 3.46 2.98 11.35
N PRO A 170 2.14 2.80 11.49
CA PRO A 170 1.18 3.33 10.54
C PRO A 170 0.93 4.82 10.73
N ILE A 171 0.50 5.48 9.66
CA ILE A 171 -0.30 6.70 9.77
C ILE A 171 -1.73 6.27 10.07
N LYS A 172 -2.28 6.74 11.20
CA LYS A 172 -3.67 6.51 11.58
C LYS A 172 -4.53 7.67 11.08
N ILE A 173 -5.50 7.37 10.22
CA ILE A 173 -6.50 8.33 9.76
C ILE A 173 -7.82 8.03 10.46
N LEU A 174 -8.37 9.06 11.10
CA LEU A 174 -9.67 9.02 11.74
C LEU A 174 -10.68 9.75 10.85
N ARG A 175 -11.82 9.13 10.59
CA ARG A 175 -12.94 9.87 10.03
C ARG A 175 -13.55 10.71 11.16
N ASN A 176 -13.52 12.03 11.03
CA ASN A 176 -14.34 12.88 11.88
C ASN A 176 -15.80 12.48 11.62
N LYS A 177 -16.45 11.86 12.61
CA LYS A 177 -17.90 11.69 12.57
C LYS A 177 -18.50 13.10 12.50
N PRO A 178 -19.44 13.37 11.58
CA PRO A 178 -20.20 14.61 11.61
C PRO A 178 -20.96 14.75 12.93
#